data_AF-Z9JSR2-F1
#
_entry.id   AF-Z9JSR2-F1
#
_cell.length_a   1.000
_cell.length_b   1.000
_cell.length_c   1.000
_cell.angle_alpha   90.00
_cell.angle_beta   90.00
_cell.angle_gamma   90.00
#
_symmetry.space_group_name_H-M   'P 1'
#
loop_
_entity.id
_entity.type
_entity.pdbx_description
1 polymer ?
#
loop_
_entity_poly.entity_id
_entity_poly.type
_entity_poly.pdbx_seq_one_letter_code
_entity_poly.pdbx_strand_id
1 'polypeptide(L)'
;MTSLPESTETPQREAELRMTAHRLQLPRSTNPQDILAMVRNVRPEAELSDGVLDLGEGARLVQDTDPRRGGRWSIEVPRVREDPLPAGMTDSHGYAAAFPDGMPFGVEREVLDLCWSLGRRLFGAVVTDSGVRLEPHPHQVRDLIVVSPHRVDNVSLAELLANIEKEISVVGSPEKTAPRYALTVPLGDDEIQVRVGERSRPVALREQRWIATSSDYEIVHVTADPEEDAIAAPDAATQARWAEAYARIGRIAAVLVENVGGYVIDREGFLVAPSDLA
;
A
#
# COMPACT_ATOMS: atom_id res chain seq x y z
N MET A 1 -9.79 -41.39 53.01
CA MET A 1 -10.26 -41.51 51.61
C MET A 1 -11.00 -40.24 51.26
N THR A 2 -10.27 -39.24 50.78
CA THR A 2 -10.84 -38.03 50.19
C THR A 2 -9.90 -37.66 49.05
N SER A 3 -10.32 -37.96 47.83
CA SER A 3 -9.58 -37.67 46.60
C SER A 3 -9.50 -36.17 46.38
N LEU A 4 -8.29 -35.67 46.18
CA LEU A 4 -8.05 -34.35 45.57
C LEU A 4 -8.30 -34.48 44.05
N PRO A 5 -8.93 -33.49 43.39
CA PRO A 5 -8.96 -33.47 41.94
C PRO A 5 -7.57 -33.10 41.41
N GLU A 6 -7.13 -33.85 40.41
CA GLU A 6 -5.96 -33.56 39.59
C GLU A 6 -6.08 -32.14 39.02
N SER A 7 -5.06 -31.33 39.30
CA SER A 7 -4.80 -30.08 38.59
C SER A 7 -4.60 -30.42 37.12
N THR A 8 -5.59 -30.10 36.30
CA THR A 8 -5.46 -30.06 34.85
C THR A 8 -4.36 -29.06 34.49
N GLU A 9 -3.17 -29.58 34.22
CA GLU A 9 -2.15 -28.87 33.45
C GLU A 9 -2.82 -28.30 32.21
N THR A 10 -2.79 -26.98 32.09
CA THR A 10 -3.29 -26.24 30.92
C THR A 10 -2.22 -26.36 29.82
N PRO A 11 -2.42 -27.11 28.72
CA PRO A 11 -1.41 -27.21 27.67
C PRO A 11 -1.63 -26.10 26.63
N GLN A 12 -1.68 -24.83 27.05
CA GLN A 12 -2.03 -23.70 26.17
C GLN A 12 -1.22 -22.41 26.39
N ARG A 13 -0.04 -22.46 27.01
CA ARG A 13 0.91 -21.34 26.95
C ARG A 13 2.24 -21.85 26.42
N GLU A 14 2.71 -21.19 25.36
CA GLU A 14 3.94 -21.47 24.59
C GLU A 14 3.78 -22.50 23.48
N ALA A 15 2.90 -22.22 22.51
CA ALA A 15 3.34 -22.47 21.14
C ALA A 15 4.48 -21.47 20.88
N GLU A 16 5.73 -21.92 20.97
CA GLU A 16 6.84 -21.20 20.35
C GLU A 16 6.42 -20.90 18.91
N LEU A 17 6.06 -19.66 18.63
CA LEU A 17 5.78 -19.23 17.27
C LEU A 17 7.06 -19.48 16.48
N ARG A 18 7.05 -20.52 15.64
CA ARG A 18 8.20 -20.86 14.81
C ARG A 18 8.49 -19.63 13.94
N MET A 19 9.67 -19.03 14.10
CA MET A 19 10.09 -17.93 13.24
C MET A 19 10.30 -18.46 11.82
N THR A 20 9.95 -17.66 10.83
CA THR A 20 10.40 -17.84 9.45
C THR A 20 11.21 -16.62 9.01
N ALA A 21 11.98 -16.80 7.94
CA ALA A 21 12.81 -15.76 7.36
C ALA A 21 12.55 -15.66 5.86
N HIS A 22 11.97 -14.54 5.46
CA HIS A 22 11.92 -14.11 4.07
C HIS A 22 13.05 -13.10 3.82
N ARG A 23 13.09 -12.51 2.63
CA ARG A 23 14.08 -11.51 2.28
C ARG A 23 13.46 -10.38 1.47
N LEU A 24 13.66 -9.15 1.90
CA LEU A 24 13.44 -7.96 1.10
C LEU A 24 14.75 -7.63 0.36
N GLN A 25 14.68 -7.49 -0.96
CA GLN A 25 15.81 -7.14 -1.81
C GLN A 25 15.52 -5.80 -2.47
N LEU A 26 16.22 -4.76 -2.03
CA LEU A 26 16.14 -3.41 -2.56
C LEU A 26 17.41 -3.06 -3.37
N PRO A 27 17.39 -1.95 -4.13
CA PRO A 27 18.60 -1.38 -4.71
C PRO A 27 19.71 -1.18 -3.67
N ARG A 28 20.96 -1.39 -4.07
CA ARG A 28 22.12 -1.31 -3.17
C ARG A 28 22.31 0.07 -2.53
N SER A 29 21.82 1.11 -3.20
CA SER A 29 21.91 2.51 -2.77
C SER A 29 20.78 2.94 -1.85
N THR A 30 19.79 2.08 -1.57
CA THR A 30 18.68 2.43 -0.71
C THR A 30 19.17 2.71 0.71
N ASN A 31 18.89 3.92 1.21
CA ASN A 31 19.26 4.32 2.55
C ASN A 31 18.30 3.68 3.58
N PRO A 32 18.81 2.98 4.62
CA PRO A 32 17.99 2.45 5.69
C PRO A 32 17.04 3.46 6.36
N GLN A 33 17.43 4.74 6.41
CA GLN A 33 16.59 5.80 6.98
C GLN A 33 15.36 6.11 6.11
N ASP A 34 15.46 5.95 4.79
CA ASP A 34 14.33 6.12 3.89
C ASP A 34 13.30 5.00 4.11
N ILE A 35 13.78 3.77 4.31
CA ILE A 35 12.94 2.61 4.65
C ILE A 35 12.22 2.85 5.98
N LEU A 36 12.94 3.30 7.03
CA LEU A 36 12.33 3.65 8.32
C LEU A 36 11.26 4.73 8.16
N ALA A 37 11.55 5.80 7.40
CA ALA A 37 10.61 6.90 7.18
C ALA A 37 9.32 6.41 6.50
N MET A 38 9.43 5.53 5.49
CA MET A 38 8.29 4.92 4.84
C MET A 38 7.51 3.99 5.77
N VAL A 39 8.21 3.08 6.48
CA VAL A 39 7.56 2.15 7.42
C VAL A 39 6.77 2.91 8.49
N ARG A 40 7.28 4.05 8.98
CA ARG A 40 6.57 4.89 9.96
C ARG A 40 5.27 5.51 9.45
N ASN A 41 5.02 5.53 8.15
CA ASN A 41 3.72 5.97 7.61
C ASN A 41 2.58 5.02 8.01
N VAL A 42 2.89 3.73 8.21
CA VAL A 42 1.92 2.67 8.53
C VAL A 42 2.18 1.99 9.87
N ARG A 43 3.43 2.01 10.36
CA ARG A 43 3.87 1.51 11.67
C ARG A 43 4.67 2.58 12.41
N PRO A 44 4.00 3.57 13.03
CA PRO A 44 4.69 4.75 13.57
C PRO A 44 5.66 4.46 14.72
N GLU A 45 5.42 3.37 15.44
CA GLU A 45 6.27 2.93 16.55
C GLU A 45 7.50 2.13 16.07
N ALA A 46 7.70 1.99 14.76
CA ALA A 46 8.87 1.31 14.22
C ALA A 46 10.16 2.07 14.53
N GLU A 47 11.22 1.32 14.85
CA GLU A 47 12.51 1.85 15.26
C GLU A 47 13.66 1.12 14.56
N LEU A 48 14.63 1.88 14.06
CA LEU A 48 15.86 1.35 13.46
C LEU A 48 17.01 1.51 14.45
N SER A 49 17.61 0.40 14.88
CA SER A 49 18.79 0.37 15.73
C SER A 49 19.75 -0.70 15.26
N ASP A 50 21.04 -0.36 15.12
CA ASP A 50 22.11 -1.30 14.73
C ASP A 50 21.79 -2.18 13.51
N GLY A 51 21.13 -1.61 12.49
CA GLY A 51 20.75 -2.32 11.26
C GLY A 51 19.52 -3.22 11.41
N VAL A 52 18.83 -3.17 12.54
CA VAL A 52 17.57 -3.88 12.79
C VAL A 52 16.43 -2.88 12.86
N LEU A 53 15.45 -3.03 11.97
CA LEU A 53 14.19 -2.29 11.99
C LEU A 53 13.14 -3.14 12.69
N ASP A 54 12.78 -2.77 13.92
CA ASP A 54 11.67 -3.41 14.65
C ASP A 54 10.33 -2.94 14.08
N LEU A 55 9.47 -3.89 13.72
CA LEU A 55 8.13 -3.65 13.16
C LEU A 55 7.02 -3.89 14.21
N GLY A 56 7.36 -4.32 15.42
CA GLY A 56 6.43 -4.79 16.43
C GLY A 56 5.99 -6.25 16.22
N GLU A 57 5.28 -6.79 17.21
CA GLU A 57 4.69 -8.16 17.17
C GLU A 57 5.70 -9.29 16.87
N GLY A 58 6.95 -9.10 17.26
CA GLY A 58 8.03 -10.06 17.02
C GLY A 58 8.55 -10.06 15.57
N ALA A 59 8.09 -9.14 14.73
CA ALA A 59 8.56 -8.97 13.36
C ALA A 59 9.66 -7.91 13.26
N ARG A 60 10.68 -8.17 12.44
CA ARG A 60 11.80 -7.24 12.21
C ARG A 60 12.42 -7.39 10.82
N LEU A 61 12.98 -6.30 10.31
CA LEU A 61 13.87 -6.34 9.15
C LEU A 61 15.33 -6.22 9.62
N VAL A 62 16.16 -7.20 9.27
CA VAL A 62 17.58 -7.22 9.63
C VAL A 62 18.41 -6.94 8.39
N GLN A 63 19.13 -5.83 8.39
CA GLN A 63 20.00 -5.43 7.29
C GLN A 63 21.16 -6.41 7.11
N ASP A 64 21.42 -6.83 5.87
CA ASP A 64 22.66 -7.54 5.54
C ASP A 64 23.82 -6.54 5.54
N THR A 65 24.73 -6.68 6.51
CA THR A 65 25.86 -5.75 6.70
C THR A 65 27.03 -6.06 5.77
N ASP A 66 26.99 -7.15 4.98
CA ASP A 66 28.01 -7.42 3.97
C ASP A 66 27.94 -6.34 2.86
N PRO A 67 29.01 -5.55 2.63
CA PRO A 67 29.03 -4.53 1.59
C PRO A 67 28.71 -5.07 0.18
N ARG A 68 28.95 -6.37 -0.07
CA ARG A 68 28.63 -7.01 -1.36
C ARG A 68 27.14 -7.31 -1.53
N ARG A 69 26.38 -7.27 -0.43
CA ARG A 69 24.96 -7.61 -0.33
C ARG A 69 24.10 -6.41 0.07
N GLY A 70 24.58 -5.19 -0.19
CA GLY A 70 23.83 -3.96 0.05
C GLY A 70 22.39 -4.01 -0.49
N GLY A 71 21.46 -3.37 0.22
CA GLY A 71 20.02 -3.38 -0.10
C GLY A 71 19.28 -4.66 0.28
N ARG A 72 19.97 -5.69 0.80
CA ARG A 72 19.33 -6.92 1.29
C ARG A 72 18.93 -6.80 2.76
N TRP A 73 17.73 -7.25 3.07
CA TRP A 73 17.19 -7.33 4.42
C TRP A 73 16.56 -8.71 4.64
N SER A 74 16.86 -9.36 5.76
CA SER A 74 16.10 -10.53 6.22
C SER A 74 14.80 -10.05 6.85
N ILE A 75 13.67 -10.62 6.45
CA ILE A 75 12.37 -10.38 7.05
C ILE A 75 12.16 -11.51 8.06
N GLU A 76 12.37 -11.24 9.34
CA GLU A 76 12.18 -12.22 10.40
C GLU A 76 10.82 -11.99 11.05
N VAL A 77 9.95 -13.00 11.03
CA VAL A 77 8.56 -12.86 11.47
C VAL A 77 8.03 -14.19 12.04
N PRO A 78 7.13 -14.17 13.03
CA PRO A 78 6.38 -15.35 13.44
C PRO A 78 5.67 -16.00 12.25
N ARG A 79 5.89 -17.31 12.04
CA ARG A 79 5.22 -18.06 10.97
C ARG A 79 3.78 -18.36 11.37
N VAL A 80 2.83 -17.82 10.61
CA VAL A 80 1.39 -17.99 10.80
C VAL A 80 0.76 -18.26 9.44
N ARG A 81 0.32 -19.51 9.24
CA ARG A 81 -0.24 -19.97 7.96
C ARG A 81 -1.68 -20.44 8.12
N GLU A 82 -2.48 -20.13 7.13
CA GLU A 82 -3.84 -20.67 6.95
C GLU A 82 -3.89 -21.64 5.77
N ASP A 83 -5.10 -22.11 5.45
CA ASP A 83 -5.32 -22.97 4.30
C ASP A 83 -4.84 -22.31 2.99
N PRO A 84 -4.43 -23.10 1.98
CA PRO A 84 -4.09 -22.56 0.67
C PRO A 84 -5.21 -21.72 0.07
N LEU A 85 -4.85 -20.76 -0.78
CA LEU A 85 -5.84 -19.95 -1.47
C LEU A 85 -6.75 -20.86 -2.33
N PRO A 86 -8.09 -20.78 -2.19
CA PRO A 86 -9.01 -21.55 -3.01
C PRO A 86 -8.80 -21.32 -4.51
N ALA A 87 -8.98 -22.38 -5.30
CA ALA A 87 -8.86 -22.30 -6.75
C ALA A 87 -9.82 -21.25 -7.34
N GLY A 88 -9.30 -20.40 -8.22
CA GLY A 88 -10.07 -19.35 -8.90
C GLY A 88 -10.20 -18.03 -8.12
N MET A 89 -9.62 -17.91 -6.93
CA MET A 89 -9.47 -16.61 -6.26
C MET A 89 -8.30 -15.82 -6.85
N THR A 90 -8.48 -14.50 -6.89
CA THR A 90 -7.48 -13.53 -7.36
C THR A 90 -6.33 -13.38 -6.37
N ASP A 91 -5.12 -13.22 -6.90
CA ASP A 91 -3.92 -13.00 -6.11
C ASP A 91 -2.99 -12.01 -6.82
N SER A 92 -3.18 -10.73 -6.50
CA SER A 92 -2.41 -9.64 -7.09
C SER A 92 -0.94 -9.64 -6.65
N HIS A 93 -0.59 -10.33 -5.56
CA HIS A 93 0.77 -10.30 -5.01
C HIS A 93 1.61 -11.52 -5.43
N GLY A 94 0.98 -12.56 -5.99
CA GLY A 94 1.62 -13.81 -6.39
C GLY A 94 1.88 -14.78 -5.23
N TYR A 95 1.23 -14.58 -4.07
CA TYR A 95 1.38 -15.43 -2.90
C TYR A 95 0.83 -16.84 -3.07
N ALA A 96 -0.24 -17.06 -3.82
CA ALA A 96 -0.78 -18.39 -4.09
C ALA A 96 0.26 -19.28 -4.77
N ALA A 97 1.04 -18.73 -5.70
CA ALA A 97 2.14 -19.43 -6.34
C ALA A 97 3.35 -19.61 -5.40
N ALA A 98 3.63 -18.62 -4.54
CA ALA A 98 4.78 -18.67 -3.63
C ALA A 98 4.57 -19.55 -2.39
N PHE A 99 3.31 -19.79 -2.01
CA PHE A 99 2.90 -20.50 -0.81
C PHE A 99 1.78 -21.54 -1.10
N PRO A 100 2.06 -22.55 -1.94
CA PRO A 100 1.05 -23.51 -2.39
C PRO A 100 0.47 -24.38 -1.25
N ASP A 101 1.24 -24.57 -0.18
CA ASP A 101 0.87 -25.43 0.95
C ASP A 101 0.20 -24.69 2.12
N GLY A 102 0.04 -23.35 2.01
CA GLY A 102 -0.63 -22.56 3.05
C GLY A 102 -0.27 -21.07 3.00
N MET A 103 -1.28 -20.22 2.92
CA MET A 103 -1.12 -18.78 2.75
C MET A 103 -0.58 -18.12 4.01
N PRO A 104 0.29 -17.09 3.89
CA PRO A 104 0.62 -16.23 5.02
C PRO A 104 -0.65 -15.61 5.60
N PHE A 105 -0.74 -15.55 6.93
CA PHE A 105 -1.86 -14.95 7.65
C PHE A 105 -1.36 -14.12 8.85
N GLY A 106 -2.23 -13.26 9.39
CA GLY A 106 -1.92 -12.39 10.53
C GLY A 106 -0.64 -11.58 10.34
N VAL A 107 0.22 -11.54 11.36
CA VAL A 107 1.48 -10.78 11.35
C VAL A 107 2.40 -11.16 10.17
N GLU A 108 2.42 -12.42 9.75
CA GLU A 108 3.25 -12.85 8.61
C GLU A 108 2.77 -12.22 7.32
N ARG A 109 1.45 -12.20 7.11
CA ARG A 109 0.83 -11.58 5.94
C ARG A 109 1.05 -10.07 5.91
N GLU A 110 0.77 -9.40 7.01
CA GLU A 110 0.89 -7.94 7.12
C GLU A 110 2.32 -7.46 6.88
N VAL A 111 3.32 -8.21 7.36
CA VAL A 111 4.74 -7.87 7.15
C VAL A 111 5.17 -8.15 5.71
N LEU A 112 4.66 -9.22 5.10
CA LEU A 112 4.90 -9.53 3.70
C LEU A 112 4.26 -8.49 2.78
N ASP A 113 3.03 -8.06 3.06
CA ASP A 113 2.34 -6.98 2.31
C ASP A 113 3.14 -5.67 2.44
N LEU A 114 3.54 -5.29 3.65
CA LEU A 114 4.42 -4.13 3.89
C LEU A 114 5.71 -4.20 3.06
N CYS A 115 6.40 -5.34 3.08
CA CYS A 115 7.64 -5.52 2.33
C CYS A 115 7.41 -5.55 0.81
N TRP A 116 6.25 -6.03 0.37
CA TRP A 116 5.83 -5.98 -1.03
C TRP A 116 5.59 -4.53 -1.47
N SER A 117 4.90 -3.71 -0.67
CA SER A 117 4.74 -2.27 -0.93
C SER A 117 6.07 -1.53 -0.97
N LEU A 118 6.99 -1.83 -0.04
CA LEU A 118 8.35 -1.29 -0.05
C LEU A 118 9.09 -1.70 -1.33
N GLY A 119 9.00 -2.97 -1.73
CA GLY A 119 9.55 -3.47 -2.98
C GLY A 119 8.98 -2.71 -4.18
N ARG A 120 7.67 -2.49 -4.24
CA ARG A 120 7.01 -1.78 -5.34
C ARG A 120 7.55 -0.36 -5.48
N ARG A 121 7.64 0.36 -4.37
CA ARG A 121 7.99 1.78 -4.32
C ARG A 121 9.49 2.04 -4.46
N LEU A 122 10.31 1.09 -4.01
CA LEU A 122 11.77 1.20 -4.05
C LEU A 122 12.39 0.35 -5.15
N PHE A 123 11.59 -0.12 -6.13
CA PHE A 123 12.04 -0.94 -7.26
C PHE A 123 12.83 -2.20 -6.81
N GLY A 124 12.33 -2.84 -5.76
CA GLY A 124 12.86 -4.04 -5.16
C GLY A 124 11.96 -5.26 -5.36
N ALA A 125 12.18 -6.29 -4.54
CA ALA A 125 11.46 -7.54 -4.59
C ALA A 125 11.44 -8.23 -3.22
N VAL A 126 10.46 -9.10 -3.01
CA VAL A 126 10.41 -10.00 -1.86
C VAL A 126 10.83 -11.39 -2.34
N VAL A 127 11.68 -12.07 -1.57
CA VAL A 127 11.98 -13.48 -1.76
C VAL A 127 11.47 -14.24 -0.55
N THR A 128 10.55 -15.17 -0.75
CA THR A 128 9.93 -15.96 0.31
C THR A 128 10.94 -16.90 0.98
N ASP A 129 10.50 -17.56 2.05
CA ASP A 129 11.28 -18.55 2.80
C ASP A 129 11.51 -19.82 1.96
N SER A 130 10.58 -20.13 1.06
CA SER A 130 10.69 -21.14 0.01
C SER A 130 11.60 -20.73 -1.17
N GLY A 131 12.07 -19.48 -1.21
CA GLY A 131 12.97 -18.97 -2.25
C GLY A 131 12.27 -18.43 -3.51
N VAL A 132 10.94 -18.36 -3.53
CA VAL A 132 10.18 -17.77 -4.64
C VAL A 132 10.33 -16.25 -4.62
N ARG A 133 10.62 -15.66 -5.78
CA ARG A 133 10.84 -14.23 -5.94
C ARG A 133 9.57 -13.54 -6.46
N LEU A 134 9.10 -12.56 -5.70
CA LEU A 134 7.95 -11.71 -6.00
C LEU A 134 8.48 -10.32 -6.37
N GLU A 135 8.26 -9.91 -7.61
CA GLU A 135 8.69 -8.61 -8.15
C GLU A 135 7.47 -7.73 -8.37
N PRO A 136 7.09 -6.88 -7.39
CA PRO A 136 5.95 -5.98 -7.55
C PRO A 136 6.18 -5.00 -8.70
N HIS A 137 5.17 -4.83 -9.56
CA HIS A 137 5.24 -3.82 -10.61
C HIS A 137 4.99 -2.41 -10.02
N PRO A 138 5.84 -1.40 -10.29
CA PRO A 138 5.75 -0.08 -9.65
C PRO A 138 4.38 0.60 -9.75
N HIS A 139 3.71 0.42 -10.89
CA HIS A 139 2.42 1.05 -11.22
C HIS A 139 1.20 0.15 -10.98
N GLN A 140 1.37 -1.02 -10.35
CA GLN A 140 0.24 -1.90 -10.07
C GLN A 140 -0.77 -1.23 -9.12
N VAL A 141 -0.26 -0.55 -8.09
CA VAL A 141 -1.06 0.32 -7.22
C VAL A 141 -0.85 1.76 -7.68
N ARG A 142 -1.78 2.25 -8.50
CA ARG A 142 -1.72 3.58 -9.13
C ARG A 142 -2.64 4.63 -8.53
N ASP A 143 -3.60 4.18 -7.73
CA ASP A 143 -4.57 5.06 -7.07
C ASP A 143 -3.89 5.89 -5.98
N LEU A 144 -4.26 7.16 -5.93
CA LEU A 144 -3.75 8.13 -4.97
C LEU A 144 -4.89 8.79 -4.20
N ILE A 145 -4.56 9.30 -3.02
CA ILE A 145 -5.46 10.07 -2.17
C ILE A 145 -4.78 11.38 -1.85
N VAL A 146 -5.41 12.50 -2.20
CA VAL A 146 -5.00 13.81 -1.67
C VAL A 146 -5.80 14.07 -0.41
N VAL A 147 -5.14 14.10 0.73
CA VAL A 147 -5.76 14.38 2.04
C VAL A 147 -5.51 15.84 2.37
N SER A 148 -6.58 16.63 2.39
CA SER A 148 -6.49 18.09 2.45
C SER A 148 -7.31 18.69 3.59
N PRO A 149 -6.85 19.79 4.22
CA PRO A 149 -7.66 20.60 5.12
C PRO A 149 -8.74 21.43 4.39
N HIS A 150 -8.66 21.53 3.07
CA HIS A 150 -9.53 22.38 2.26
C HIS A 150 -10.39 21.55 1.31
N ARG A 151 -11.69 21.75 1.42
CA ARG A 151 -12.69 21.14 0.54
C ARG A 151 -13.14 22.16 -0.50
N VAL A 152 -13.13 21.78 -1.78
CA VAL A 152 -13.80 22.53 -2.85
C VAL A 152 -15.17 21.92 -3.17
N ASP A 153 -16.00 22.63 -3.91
CA ASP A 153 -17.22 22.07 -4.47
C ASP A 153 -16.96 21.40 -5.84
N ASN A 154 -17.97 20.68 -6.36
CA ASN A 154 -17.86 19.94 -7.61
C ASN A 154 -17.60 20.85 -8.84
N VAL A 155 -18.15 22.06 -8.86
CA VAL A 155 -17.97 23.02 -9.96
C VAL A 155 -16.54 23.55 -9.94
N SER A 156 -16.07 24.03 -8.79
CA SER A 156 -14.69 24.53 -8.65
C SER A 156 -13.66 23.44 -8.90
N LEU A 157 -13.93 22.18 -8.50
CA LEU A 157 -13.04 21.07 -8.84
C LEU A 157 -13.01 20.81 -10.35
N ALA A 158 -14.16 20.85 -11.03
CA ALA A 158 -14.21 20.66 -12.47
C ALA A 158 -13.47 21.77 -13.22
N GLU A 159 -13.64 23.03 -12.81
CA GLU A 159 -12.91 24.18 -13.34
C GLU A 159 -11.39 24.04 -13.12
N LEU A 160 -10.99 23.56 -11.94
CA LEU A 160 -9.58 23.32 -11.63
C LEU A 160 -8.97 22.27 -12.56
N LEU A 161 -9.63 21.12 -12.71
CA LEU A 161 -9.14 20.02 -13.53
C LEU A 161 -9.24 20.31 -15.03
N ALA A 162 -10.14 21.19 -15.47
CA ALA A 162 -10.29 21.57 -16.88
C ALA A 162 -9.00 22.18 -17.49
N ASN A 163 -8.07 22.65 -16.65
CA ASN A 163 -6.77 23.18 -17.09
C ASN A 163 -5.83 22.08 -17.62
N ILE A 164 -6.01 20.83 -17.16
CA ILE A 164 -5.17 19.68 -17.52
C ILE A 164 -5.95 18.58 -18.24
N GLU A 165 -7.27 18.53 -18.07
CA GLU A 165 -8.14 17.51 -18.64
C GLU A 165 -9.24 18.16 -19.49
N LYS A 166 -9.32 17.79 -20.77
CA LYS A 166 -10.25 18.43 -21.73
C LYS A 166 -11.69 17.93 -21.59
N GLU A 167 -11.85 16.69 -21.17
CA GLU A 167 -13.13 16.01 -21.05
C GLU A 167 -13.32 15.57 -19.61
N ILE A 168 -14.25 16.23 -18.93
CA ILE A 168 -14.58 15.96 -17.53
C ILE A 168 -16.10 15.93 -17.42
N SER A 169 -16.62 14.93 -16.73
CA SER A 169 -18.04 14.85 -16.37
C SER A 169 -18.20 14.81 -14.85
N VAL A 170 -19.27 15.44 -14.36
CA VAL A 170 -19.62 15.42 -12.94
C VAL A 170 -20.61 14.28 -12.70
N VAL A 171 -20.30 13.39 -11.76
CA VAL A 171 -21.18 12.32 -11.30
C VAL A 171 -21.65 12.63 -9.88
N GLY A 172 -22.97 12.75 -9.69
CA GLY A 172 -23.59 13.05 -8.40
C GLY A 172 -24.55 14.24 -8.45
N SER A 173 -25.01 14.70 -7.29
CA SER A 173 -25.90 15.87 -7.20
C SER A 173 -25.18 17.13 -7.70
N PRO A 174 -25.80 17.96 -8.56
CA PRO A 174 -25.22 19.22 -9.01
C PRO A 174 -25.19 20.27 -7.89
N GLU A 175 -25.73 19.98 -6.72
CA GLU A 175 -25.69 20.88 -5.57
C GLU A 175 -24.26 21.09 -5.07
N LYS A 176 -23.84 22.35 -4.95
CA LYS A 176 -22.54 22.73 -4.37
C LYS A 176 -22.31 22.19 -2.96
N THR A 177 -23.39 21.90 -2.23
CA THR A 177 -23.37 21.39 -0.86
C THR A 177 -23.43 19.87 -0.76
N ALA A 178 -23.39 19.14 -1.88
CA ALA A 178 -23.44 17.68 -1.86
C ALA A 178 -22.30 17.13 -0.99
N PRO A 179 -22.57 16.27 0.00
CA PRO A 179 -21.54 15.78 0.93
C PRO A 179 -20.49 14.93 0.20
N ARG A 180 -20.91 14.24 -0.86
CA ARG A 180 -20.08 13.42 -1.73
C ARG A 180 -20.37 13.73 -3.19
N TYR A 181 -19.33 13.70 -4.00
CA TYR A 181 -19.42 13.84 -5.46
C TYR A 181 -18.21 13.18 -6.10
N ALA A 182 -18.30 12.89 -7.39
CA ALA A 182 -17.17 12.42 -8.17
C ALA A 182 -17.06 13.19 -9.49
N LEU A 183 -15.84 13.35 -9.98
CA LEU A 183 -15.59 13.74 -11.37
C LEU A 183 -15.00 12.54 -12.11
N THR A 184 -15.45 12.35 -13.34
CA THR A 184 -14.94 11.29 -14.21
C THR A 184 -14.17 11.92 -15.35
N VAL A 185 -12.97 11.39 -15.57
CA VAL A 185 -12.06 11.77 -16.65
C VAL A 185 -11.83 10.53 -17.53
N PRO A 186 -12.21 10.54 -18.83
CA PRO A 186 -12.03 9.39 -19.72
C PRO A 186 -10.55 9.04 -19.92
N LEU A 187 -10.18 7.76 -19.94
CA LEU A 187 -8.83 7.24 -20.20
C LEU A 187 -8.89 6.04 -21.16
N GLY A 188 -9.05 6.30 -22.45
CA GLY A 188 -9.27 5.23 -23.43
C GLY A 188 -10.60 4.52 -23.15
N ASP A 189 -10.53 3.20 -22.94
CA ASP A 189 -11.69 2.39 -22.50
C ASP A 189 -11.88 2.41 -20.98
N ASP A 190 -10.88 2.87 -20.23
CA ASP A 190 -10.91 3.04 -18.78
C ASP A 190 -11.34 4.46 -18.40
N GLU A 191 -11.48 4.72 -17.10
CA GLU A 191 -11.73 6.06 -16.59
C GLU A 191 -10.95 6.35 -15.29
N ILE A 192 -10.64 7.62 -15.05
CA ILE A 192 -10.15 8.10 -13.76
C ILE A 192 -11.31 8.78 -13.05
N GLN A 193 -11.62 8.33 -11.83
CA GLN A 193 -12.60 8.97 -10.96
C GLN A 193 -11.89 9.75 -9.84
N VAL A 194 -12.22 11.03 -9.70
CA VAL A 194 -11.85 11.85 -8.54
C VAL A 194 -13.03 11.90 -7.60
N ARG A 195 -13.02 11.07 -6.56
CA ARG A 195 -14.10 10.93 -5.58
C ARG A 195 -13.79 11.78 -4.36
N VAL A 196 -14.78 12.59 -3.95
CA VAL A 196 -14.64 13.50 -2.81
C VAL A 196 -15.70 13.19 -1.76
N GLY A 197 -15.30 13.16 -0.50
CA GLY A 197 -16.21 13.13 0.64
C GLY A 197 -16.08 11.92 1.57
N GLU A 198 -15.10 11.04 1.32
CA GLU A 198 -14.65 10.06 2.32
C GLU A 198 -13.54 10.67 3.19
N ARG A 199 -13.28 10.04 4.35
CA ARG A 199 -12.25 10.47 5.31
C ARG A 199 -11.52 9.24 5.82
N SER A 200 -10.32 9.02 5.35
CA SER A 200 -9.47 7.87 5.67
C SER A 200 -8.67 8.06 6.95
N ARG A 201 -8.35 9.31 7.34
CA ARG A 201 -7.50 9.64 8.52
C ARG A 201 -6.24 8.76 8.58
N PRO A 202 -5.40 8.82 7.53
CA PRO A 202 -4.27 7.91 7.39
C PRO A 202 -3.28 8.09 8.52
N VAL A 203 -2.69 6.97 8.95
CA VAL A 203 -1.74 6.90 10.07
C VAL A 203 -0.56 7.87 9.87
N ALA A 204 -0.07 8.01 8.63
CA ALA A 204 1.01 8.92 8.27
C ALA A 204 0.73 10.40 8.63
N LEU A 205 -0.54 10.78 8.74
CA LEU A 205 -0.98 12.14 9.05
C LEU A 205 -1.60 12.26 10.45
N ARG A 206 -1.44 11.26 11.32
CA ARG A 206 -2.08 11.23 12.65
C ARG A 206 -1.75 12.45 13.53
N GLU A 207 -0.56 13.02 13.35
CA GLU A 207 -0.09 14.19 14.11
C GLU A 207 -0.63 15.53 13.56
N GLN A 208 -1.30 15.51 12.40
CA GLN A 208 -1.87 16.71 11.79
C GLN A 208 -3.14 17.12 12.51
N ARG A 209 -3.16 18.32 13.11
CA ARG A 209 -4.31 18.82 13.88
C ARG A 209 -5.61 18.93 13.07
N TRP A 210 -5.49 19.12 11.76
CA TRP A 210 -6.62 19.29 10.84
C TRP A 210 -7.16 17.96 10.30
N ILE A 211 -6.53 16.82 10.60
CA ILE A 211 -6.91 15.51 10.04
C ILE A 211 -8.34 15.08 10.45
N ALA A 212 -8.82 15.56 11.60
CA ALA A 212 -10.17 15.28 12.07
C ALA A 212 -11.26 15.89 11.16
N THR A 213 -10.91 16.97 10.45
CA THR A 213 -11.79 17.76 9.58
C THR A 213 -11.35 17.73 8.12
N SER A 214 -10.44 16.81 7.75
CA SER A 214 -9.95 16.72 6.37
C SER A 214 -11.04 16.32 5.38
N SER A 215 -10.73 16.55 4.11
CA SER A 215 -11.43 15.95 2.98
C SER A 215 -10.44 15.17 2.14
N ASP A 216 -10.86 13.99 1.71
CA ASP A 216 -10.07 13.15 0.83
C ASP A 216 -10.57 13.33 -0.61
N TYR A 217 -9.60 13.44 -1.52
CA TYR A 217 -9.80 13.37 -2.96
C TYR A 217 -9.15 12.06 -3.42
N GLU A 218 -9.94 11.01 -3.49
CA GLU A 218 -9.48 9.71 -4.01
C GLU A 218 -9.46 9.77 -5.52
N ILE A 219 -8.30 9.53 -6.11
CA ILE A 219 -8.08 9.53 -7.55
C ILE A 219 -7.87 8.07 -7.95
N VAL A 220 -8.90 7.49 -8.55
CA VAL A 220 -9.04 6.04 -8.73
C VAL A 220 -9.04 5.72 -10.22
N HIS A 221 -8.19 4.78 -10.64
CA HIS A 221 -8.31 4.16 -11.94
C HIS A 221 -9.40 3.11 -11.93
N VAL A 222 -10.44 3.29 -12.74
CA VAL A 222 -11.51 2.32 -12.95
C VAL A 222 -11.25 1.64 -14.28
N THR A 223 -10.82 0.38 -14.22
CA THR A 223 -10.53 -0.43 -15.40
C THR A 223 -11.82 -0.94 -16.04
N ALA A 224 -11.82 -1.06 -17.36
CA ALA A 224 -12.87 -1.74 -18.10
C ALA A 224 -12.88 -3.26 -17.81
N ASP A 225 -11.70 -3.83 -17.58
CA ASP A 225 -11.53 -5.22 -17.13
C ASP A 225 -11.35 -5.27 -15.60
N PRO A 226 -12.33 -5.78 -14.83
CA PRO A 226 -12.23 -5.86 -13.37
C PRO A 226 -11.17 -6.86 -12.89
N GLU A 227 -10.69 -7.77 -13.74
CA GLU A 227 -9.63 -8.73 -13.39
C GLU A 227 -8.23 -8.12 -13.52
N GLU A 228 -8.08 -6.95 -14.16
CA GLU A 228 -6.77 -6.36 -14.42
C GLU A 228 -6.00 -6.07 -13.12
N ASP A 229 -6.67 -5.59 -12.08
CA ASP A 229 -6.04 -5.30 -10.77
C ASP A 229 -5.57 -6.55 -10.02
N ALA A 230 -6.06 -7.74 -10.41
CA ALA A 230 -5.64 -9.01 -9.85
C ALA A 230 -4.37 -9.58 -10.50
N ILE A 231 -3.85 -8.95 -11.55
CA ILE A 231 -2.70 -9.46 -12.30
C ILE A 231 -1.41 -9.22 -11.51
N ALA A 232 -0.77 -10.29 -11.04
CA ALA A 232 0.54 -10.19 -10.37
C ALA A 232 1.70 -9.91 -11.33
N ALA A 233 1.63 -10.43 -12.56
CA ALA A 233 2.69 -10.31 -13.57
C ALA A 233 2.08 -9.79 -14.90
N PRO A 234 1.97 -8.46 -15.07
CA PRO A 234 1.33 -7.86 -16.24
C PRO A 234 2.15 -8.05 -17.52
N ASP A 235 1.47 -8.18 -18.65
CA ASP A 235 2.09 -8.09 -19.97
C ASP A 235 2.47 -6.63 -20.33
N ALA A 236 3.22 -6.44 -21.42
CA ALA A 236 3.70 -5.11 -21.81
C ALA A 236 2.56 -4.10 -22.09
N ALA A 237 1.42 -4.57 -22.60
CA ALA A 237 0.28 -3.70 -22.88
C ALA A 237 -0.37 -3.21 -21.58
N THR A 238 -0.54 -4.11 -20.61
CA THR A 238 -1.08 -3.81 -19.27
C THR A 238 -0.14 -2.90 -18.50
N GLN A 239 1.18 -3.14 -18.56
CA GLN A 239 2.18 -2.26 -17.98
C GLN A 239 2.11 -0.83 -18.53
N ALA A 240 1.92 -0.68 -19.85
CA ALA A 240 1.79 0.63 -20.49
C ALA A 240 0.52 1.36 -20.03
N ARG A 241 -0.63 0.65 -19.93
CA ARG A 241 -1.88 1.21 -19.40
C ARG A 241 -1.71 1.68 -17.95
N TRP A 242 -1.11 0.86 -17.09
CA TRP A 242 -0.84 1.22 -15.70
C TRP A 242 0.07 2.44 -15.57
N ALA A 243 1.12 2.51 -16.38
CA ALA A 243 2.04 3.65 -16.40
C ALA A 243 1.34 4.95 -16.85
N GLU A 244 0.50 4.88 -17.88
CA GLU A 244 -0.29 6.02 -18.36
C GLU A 244 -1.29 6.50 -17.29
N ALA A 245 -2.04 5.57 -16.70
CA ALA A 245 -2.97 5.85 -15.61
C ALA A 245 -2.24 6.49 -14.42
N TYR A 246 -1.12 5.91 -13.97
CA TYR A 246 -0.34 6.44 -12.86
C TYR A 246 0.19 7.85 -13.13
N ALA A 247 0.76 8.10 -14.31
CA ALA A 247 1.26 9.43 -14.67
C ALA A 247 0.14 10.48 -14.70
N ARG A 248 -1.05 10.10 -15.15
CA ARG A 248 -2.20 11.01 -15.25
C ARG A 248 -2.85 11.27 -13.89
N ILE A 249 -2.98 10.24 -13.07
CA ILE A 249 -3.38 10.36 -11.66
C ILE A 249 -2.39 11.25 -10.89
N GLY A 250 -1.09 11.08 -11.15
CA GLY A 250 -0.03 11.92 -10.58
C GLY A 250 -0.20 13.40 -10.89
N ARG A 251 -0.49 13.75 -12.17
CA ARG A 251 -0.78 15.14 -12.57
C ARG A 251 -2.01 15.72 -11.87
N ILE A 252 -3.09 14.94 -11.76
CA ILE A 252 -4.30 15.36 -11.04
C ILE A 252 -3.99 15.60 -9.55
N ALA A 253 -3.24 14.70 -8.92
CA ALA A 253 -2.82 14.84 -7.53
C ALA A 253 -1.96 16.09 -7.30
N ALA A 254 -1.02 16.37 -8.21
CA ALA A 254 -0.17 17.56 -8.14
C ALA A 254 -0.99 18.86 -8.22
N VAL A 255 -1.91 18.97 -9.19
CA VAL A 255 -2.81 20.13 -9.32
C VAL A 255 -3.67 20.29 -8.06
N LEU A 256 -4.20 19.20 -7.52
CA LEU A 256 -4.97 19.24 -6.28
C LEU A 256 -4.13 19.76 -5.11
N VAL A 257 -2.96 19.19 -4.85
CA VAL A 257 -2.09 19.65 -3.75
C VAL A 257 -1.70 21.12 -3.90
N GLU A 258 -1.41 21.57 -5.11
CA GLU A 258 -1.06 22.98 -5.37
C GLU A 258 -2.21 23.94 -5.02
N ASN A 259 -3.47 23.53 -5.23
CA ASN A 259 -4.64 24.40 -5.12
C ASN A 259 -5.42 24.25 -3.81
N VAL A 260 -5.45 23.05 -3.23
CA VAL A 260 -6.16 22.77 -1.96
C VAL A 260 -5.20 22.41 -0.83
N GLY A 261 -3.89 22.33 -1.06
CA GLY A 261 -2.91 21.93 -0.05
C GLY A 261 -3.07 20.48 0.39
N GLY A 262 -2.34 20.10 1.44
CA GLY A 262 -2.40 18.77 2.03
C GLY A 262 -1.26 17.85 1.58
N TYR A 263 -1.50 16.54 1.64
CA TYR A 263 -0.51 15.51 1.35
C TYR A 263 -1.08 14.45 0.41
N VAL A 264 -0.23 13.89 -0.44
CA VAL A 264 -0.58 12.73 -1.28
C VAL A 264 -0.20 11.45 -0.57
N ILE A 265 -1.09 10.48 -0.59
CA ILE A 265 -0.90 9.14 -0.04
C ILE A 265 -1.33 8.12 -1.09
N ASP A 266 -0.63 6.98 -1.19
CA ASP A 266 -1.12 5.87 -2.02
C ASP A 266 -2.14 5.01 -1.28
N ARG A 267 -2.80 4.07 -1.99
CA ARG A 267 -3.75 3.12 -1.38
C ARG A 267 -3.16 2.29 -0.24
N GLU A 268 -1.84 2.15 -0.17
CA GLU A 268 -1.14 1.35 0.83
C GLU A 268 -0.77 2.18 2.08
N GLY A 269 -1.09 3.48 2.10
CA GLY A 269 -0.93 4.36 3.26
C GLY A 269 0.39 5.11 3.32
N PHE A 270 1.22 5.06 2.28
CA PHE A 270 2.52 5.73 2.24
C PHE A 270 2.42 7.13 1.65
N LEU A 271 3.12 8.09 2.25
CA LEU A 271 3.23 9.44 1.72
C LEU A 271 3.95 9.43 0.37
N VAL A 272 3.45 10.21 -0.58
CA VAL A 272 4.07 10.40 -1.90
C VAL A 272 4.39 11.88 -2.06
N ALA A 273 5.63 12.19 -2.43
CA ALA A 273 5.97 13.56 -2.80
C ALA A 273 5.40 13.86 -4.20
N PRO A 274 4.72 15.00 -4.41
CA PRO A 274 4.23 15.36 -5.74
C PRO A 274 5.33 15.43 -6.82
N SER A 275 6.58 15.69 -6.43
CA SER A 275 7.74 15.67 -7.34
C SER A 275 8.05 14.28 -7.90
N ASP A 276 7.62 13.22 -7.21
CA ASP A 276 7.87 11.83 -7.58
C ASP A 276 6.77 11.28 -8.52
N LEU A 277 5.77 12.12 -8.82
CA LEU A 277 4.59 11.79 -9.64
C LEU A 277 4.66 12.39 -11.06
N ALA A 278 5.69 13.18 -11.37
CA ALA A 278 5.83 13.96 -12.60
C ALA A 278 6.69 13.27 -13.66
#